data_AF-A0AAD6SSX1-F1
#
_entry.id   AF-A0AAD6SSX1-F1
#
_cell.length_a   1.000
_cell.length_b   1.000
_cell.length_c   1.000
_cell.angle_alpha   90.00
_cell.angle_beta   90.00
_cell.angle_gamma   90.00
#
_symmetry.space_group_name_H-M   'P 1'
#
loop_
_entity.id
_entity.type
_entity.pdbx_description
1 polymer ?
#
loop_
_entity_poly.entity_id
_entity_poly.type
_entity_poly.pdbx_seq_one_letter_code
_entity_poly.pdbx_strand_id
1 'polypeptide(L)'
;LKADQRRAYDIIVWHLDNHLAGNKPPPLRMLIHGEGGTGKSKVIKTVTQAFSDRGVPHMLLKSAYTGVAASLIDGKTTHIIGGISLR
;
A
#
# COMPACT_ATOMS: atom_id res chain seq x y z
N LEU A 1 3.89 2.56 15.30
CA LEU A 1 3.18 1.40 14.72
C LEU A 1 3.13 0.30 15.78
N LYS A 2 2.02 -0.42 15.94
CA LYS A 2 2.02 -1.66 16.76
C LYS A 2 3.00 -2.68 16.15
N ALA A 3 3.42 -3.71 16.90
CA ALA A 3 4.43 -4.67 16.43
C ALA A 3 4.12 -5.24 15.03
N ASP A 4 2.90 -5.72 14.79
CA ASP A 4 2.51 -6.28 13.48
C ASP A 4 2.46 -5.21 12.37
N GLN A 5 1.99 -4.01 12.70
CA GLN A 5 1.98 -2.88 11.76
C GLN A 5 3.42 -2.47 11.39
N ARG A 6 4.33 -2.50 12.37
CA ARG A 6 5.74 -2.17 12.18
C ARG A 6 6.41 -3.23 11.32
N ARG A 7 6.17 -4.50 11.59
CA ARG A 7 6.65 -5.62 10.77
C ARG A 7 6.18 -5.49 9.32
N ALA A 8 4.90 -5.21 9.10
CA ALA A 8 4.37 -4.98 7.76
C ALA A 8 5.06 -3.81 7.04
N TYR A 9 5.22 -2.70 7.75
CA TYR A 9 5.93 -1.53 7.24
C TYR A 9 7.38 -1.84 6.88
N ASP A 10 8.12 -2.51 7.76
CA ASP A 10 9.54 -2.82 7.55
C ASP A 10 9.74 -3.74 6.34
N ILE A 11 8.85 -4.74 6.13
CA ILE A 11 8.88 -5.62 4.95
C ILE A 11 8.67 -4.82 3.65
N ILE A 12 7.69 -3.92 3.64
CA ILE A 12 7.37 -3.11 2.46
C ILE A 12 8.50 -2.12 2.15
N VAL A 13 9.05 -1.48 3.18
CA VAL A 13 10.16 -0.54 3.04
C VAL A 13 11.43 -1.23 2.55
N TRP A 14 11.77 -2.39 3.11
CA TRP A 14 12.90 -3.18 2.63
C TRP A 14 12.75 -3.57 1.15
N HIS A 15 11.53 -3.94 0.73
CA HIS A 15 11.26 -4.28 -0.68
C HIS A 15 11.43 -3.06 -1.59
N LEU A 16 10.90 -1.91 -1.18
CA LEU A 16 11.06 -0.65 -1.89
C LEU A 16 12.54 -0.24 -2.00
N ASP A 17 13.29 -0.27 -0.89
CA ASP A 17 14.71 0.11 -0.87
C ASP A 17 15.55 -0.77 -1.79
N ASN A 18 15.28 -2.08 -1.82
CA ASN A 18 15.94 -2.97 -2.77
C ASN A 18 15.61 -2.63 -4.22
N HIS A 19 14.34 -2.33 -4.51
CA HIS A 19 13.94 -1.94 -5.86
C HIS A 19 14.62 -0.62 -6.29
N LEU A 20 14.69 0.38 -5.40
CA LEU A 20 15.36 1.66 -5.66
C LEU A 20 16.88 1.53 -5.80
N ALA A 21 17.48 0.54 -5.14
CA ALA A 21 18.90 0.20 -5.30
C ALA A 21 19.21 -0.53 -6.62
N GLY A 22 18.22 -0.75 -7.50
CA GLY A 22 18.38 -1.48 -8.75
C GLY A 22 18.42 -3.01 -8.59
N ASN A 23 18.21 -3.51 -7.36
CA ASN A 23 18.02 -4.94 -7.14
C ASN A 23 16.67 -5.37 -7.70
N LYS A 24 16.51 -6.68 -7.94
CA LYS A 24 15.27 -7.28 -8.45
C LYS A 24 14.67 -8.21 -7.39
N PRO A 25 14.20 -7.69 -6.25
CA PRO A 25 13.55 -8.54 -5.25
C PRO A 25 12.32 -9.22 -5.88
N PRO A 26 11.98 -10.44 -5.47
CA PRO A 26 10.78 -11.11 -5.96
C PRO A 26 9.53 -10.26 -5.65
N PRO A 27 8.44 -10.42 -6.42
CA PRO A 27 7.20 -9.69 -6.18
C PRO A 27 6.69 -9.88 -4.75
N LEU A 28 6.55 -8.79 -4.00
CA LEU A 28 5.99 -8.82 -2.66
C LEU A 28 4.48 -9.04 -2.72
N ARG A 29 4.04 -10.21 -2.25
CA ARG A 29 2.63 -10.57 -2.10
C ARG A 29 2.35 -10.74 -0.62
N MET A 30 1.65 -9.76 -0.03
CA MET A 30 1.44 -9.70 1.41
C MET A 30 -0.06 -9.58 1.73
N LEU A 31 -0.55 -10.45 2.62
CA LEU A 31 -1.87 -10.33 3.24
C LEU A 31 -1.70 -9.85 4.68
N ILE A 32 -2.26 -8.68 4.99
CA ILE A 32 -2.31 -8.16 6.37
C ILE A 32 -3.73 -8.38 6.90
N HIS A 33 -3.89 -9.40 7.74
CA HIS A 33 -5.18 -9.72 8.36
C HIS A 33 -5.35 -9.02 9.73
N GLY A 34 -6.56 -9.12 10.29
CA GLY A 34 -6.91 -8.60 11.61
C GLY A 34 -8.31 -7.98 11.61
N GLU A 35 -8.92 -7.88 12.78
CA GLU A 35 -10.27 -7.34 12.93
C GLU A 35 -10.41 -5.89 12.44
N GLY A 36 -11.64 -5.43 12.18
CA GLY A 36 -11.93 -4.02 11.92
C GLY A 36 -11.37 -3.13 13.04
N GLY A 37 -10.91 -1.92 12.72
CA GLY A 37 -10.41 -0.98 13.74
C GLY A 37 -8.99 -1.24 14.28
N THR A 38 -8.33 -2.34 13.89
CA THR A 38 -6.96 -2.68 14.36
C THR A 38 -5.82 -1.83 13.77
N GLY A 39 -6.16 -0.79 12.99
CA GLY A 39 -5.19 0.17 12.47
C GLY A 39 -4.46 -0.24 11.20
N LYS A 40 -5.01 -1.16 10.40
CA LYS A 40 -4.48 -1.51 9.06
C LYS A 40 -4.32 -0.26 8.16
N SER A 41 -5.28 0.67 8.22
CA SER A 41 -5.18 1.94 7.49
C SER A 41 -3.98 2.79 7.92
N LYS A 42 -3.47 2.61 9.15
CA LYS A 42 -2.24 3.27 9.60
C LYS A 42 -1.02 2.76 8.83
N VAL A 43 -0.95 1.45 8.53
CA VAL A 43 0.11 0.86 7.70
C VAL A 43 0.09 1.49 6.31
N ILE A 44 -1.09 1.58 5.68
CA ILE A 44 -1.25 2.23 4.36
C ILE A 44 -0.72 3.66 4.39
N LYS A 45 -1.10 4.45 5.40
CA LYS A 45 -0.64 5.84 5.55
C LYS A 45 0.89 5.93 5.72
N THR A 46 1.48 5.10 6.57
CA THR A 46 2.94 5.12 6.79
C THR A 46 3.73 4.65 5.57
N VAL A 47 3.22 3.65 4.84
CA VAL A 47 3.83 3.21 3.57
C VAL A 47 3.72 4.31 2.52
N THR A 48 2.57 4.97 2.41
CA THR A 48 2.39 6.11 1.51
C THR A 48 3.42 7.20 1.78
N GLN A 49 3.62 7.56 3.05
CA GLN A 49 4.65 8.52 3.43
C GLN A 49 6.06 8.04 3.06
N ALA A 50 6.38 6.76 3.29
CA ALA A 50 7.70 6.22 2.96
C ALA A 50 8.04 6.29 1.45
N PHE A 51 7.06 6.10 0.57
CA PHE A 51 7.23 6.29 -0.87
C PHE A 51 7.45 7.78 -1.22
N SER A 52 6.68 8.67 -0.60
CA SER A 52 6.86 10.12 -0.78
C SER A 52 8.22 10.61 -0.29
N ASP A 53 8.66 10.15 0.89
CA ASP A 53 9.96 10.51 1.49
C ASP A 53 11.15 10.06 0.63
N ARG A 54 10.97 9.02 -0.19
CA ARG A 54 11.94 8.53 -1.17
C ARG A 54 11.84 9.22 -2.53
N GLY A 55 10.96 10.20 -2.68
CA GLY A 55 10.76 10.93 -3.93
C GLY A 55 10.08 10.10 -5.04
N VAL A 56 9.44 8.98 -4.68
CA VAL A 56 8.80 8.06 -5.65
C VAL A 56 7.30 7.82 -5.39
N PRO A 57 6.49 8.86 -5.09
CA PRO A 57 5.06 8.67 -4.83
C PRO A 57 4.32 8.05 -6.01
N HIS A 58 4.79 8.29 -7.25
CA HIS A 58 4.23 7.76 -8.49
C HIS A 58 4.37 6.24 -8.63
N MET A 59 5.22 5.58 -7.84
CA MET A 59 5.38 4.12 -7.86
C MET A 59 4.35 3.38 -6.99
N LEU A 60 3.57 4.09 -6.18
CA LEU A 60 2.56 3.49 -5.30
C LEU A 60 1.14 3.72 -5.82
N LEU A 61 0.52 2.66 -6.33
CA LEU A 61 -0.91 2.66 -6.66
C LEU A 61 -1.72 2.07 -5.51
N LYS A 62 -2.74 2.82 -5.04
CA LYS A 62 -3.62 2.43 -3.93
C LYS A 62 -5.03 2.14 -4.46
N SER A 63 -5.60 1.00 -4.09
CA SER A 63 -6.95 0.60 -4.51
C SER A 63 -7.84 0.15 -3.35
N ALA A 64 -9.15 0.32 -3.53
CA ALA A 64 -10.18 -0.24 -2.64
C ALA A 64 -11.45 -0.62 -3.42
N TYR A 65 -12.32 -1.42 -2.81
CA TYR A 65 -13.54 -1.91 -3.48
C TYR A 65 -14.61 -0.84 -3.70
N THR A 66 -14.80 0.07 -2.74
CA THR A 66 -15.84 1.11 -2.78
C THR A 66 -15.23 2.51 -2.89
N GLY A 67 -15.99 3.46 -3.43
CA GLY A 67 -15.53 4.86 -3.59
C GLY A 67 -15.15 5.51 -2.26
N VAL A 68 -15.93 5.27 -1.20
CA VAL A 68 -15.64 5.79 0.15
C VAL A 68 -14.32 5.22 0.69
N ALA A 69 -14.11 3.91 0.57
CA ALA A 69 -12.86 3.29 1.02
C ALA A 69 -11.64 3.76 0.21
N ALA A 70 -11.81 3.97 -1.10
CA ALA A 70 -10.77 4.49 -1.97
C ALA A 70 -10.37 5.93 -1.58
N SER A 71 -11.36 6.79 -1.32
CA SER A 71 -11.12 8.17 -0.87
C SER A 71 -10.34 8.21 0.44
N LEU A 72 -10.63 7.33 1.40
CA LEU A 72 -9.93 7.28 2.71
C LEU A 72 -8.44 6.95 2.64
N ILE A 73 -8.00 6.32 1.55
CA ILE A 73 -6.58 6.01 1.31
C ILE A 73 -5.98 6.86 0.20
N ASP A 74 -6.72 7.88 -0.27
CA ASP A 74 -6.32 8.71 -1.41
C ASP A 74 -5.95 7.83 -2.63
N GLY A 75 -6.82 6.86 -2.91
CA GLY A 75 -6.67 5.88 -3.98
C GLY A 75 -7.84 5.92 -4.96
N LYS A 76 -7.84 4.95 -5.87
CA LYS A 76 -8.95 4.73 -6.81
C LYS A 76 -9.65 3.43 -6.50
N THR A 77 -10.85 3.24 -7.04
CA THR A 77 -11.49 1.94 -6.91
C THR A 77 -10.77 0.88 -7.74
N THR A 78 -10.84 -0.38 -7.31
CA THR A 78 -10.20 -1.49 -8.02
C THR A 78 -10.71 -1.63 -9.46
N HIS A 79 -12.00 -1.38 -9.69
CA HIS A 79 -12.58 -1.42 -11.04
C HIS A 79 -12.05 -0.30 -11.94
N ILE A 80 -11.84 0.91 -11.40
CA ILE A 80 -11.22 2.01 -12.17
C ILE A 80 -9.77 1.66 -12.55
N ILE A 81 -8.99 1.11 -11.61
CA ILE A 81 -7.60 0.71 -11.88
C ILE A 81 -7.53 -0.45 -12.88
N GLY A 82 -8.44 -1.41 -12.77
CA GLY A 82 -8.51 -2.56 -13.67
C GLY A 82 -9.19 -2.29 -15.01
N GLY A 83 -9.71 -1.08 -15.26
CA GLY A 83 -10.47 -0.76 -16.47
C GLY A 83 -11.79 -1.53 -16.61
N ILE A 84 -12.34 -2.02 -15.50
CA ILE A 84 -13.59 -2.80 -15.48
C ILE A 84 -14.75 -1.82 -15.40
N SER A 85 -15.45 -1.63 -16.51
CA SER A 85 -16.67 -0.83 -16.57
C SER A 85 -17.86 -1.71 -16.20
N LEU A 86 -18.72 -1.22 -15.30
CA LEU A 86 -20.07 -1.75 -15.11
C LEU A 86 -20.90 -1.25 -16.30
N ARG A 87 -20.85 -1.98 -17.42
CA ARG A 87 -21.86 -1.85 -18.48
C ARG A 87 -23.02 -2.79 -18.18
#